data_AF-A0A950QFF4-F1
#
_entry.id   AF-A0A950QFF4-F1
#
_cell.length_a   1.000
_cell.length_b   1.000
_cell.length_c   1.000
_cell.angle_alpha   90.00
_cell.angle_beta   90.00
_cell.angle_gamma   90.00
#
_symmetry.space_group_name_H-M   'P 1'
#
loop_
_entity.id
_entity.type
_entity.pdbx_description
1 polymer ?
#
loop_
_entity_poly.entity_id
_entity_poly.type
_entity_poly.pdbx_seq_one_letter_code
_entity_poly.pdbx_strand_id
1 'polypeptide(L)'
;MAIRWEKLTVKSREALQRASEVATENGNPELLPLHLLVALLEDKEGIIVPVLRQIGAAPEKLLSSSNSELERLPKVSGGSTQPAMSSALQKAIDLAFKQAENFKDEYVSVEHLLLALTQLGRDPAQNLLKSAGATQDAILQALTQIRGSQKVTDENPEAKYQALERYAKDLTELARKGKLDPVI
;
A
#
# COMPACT_ATOMS: atom_id res chain seq x y z
N MET A 1 -8.52 6.66 18.33
CA MET A 1 -8.73 8.00 17.75
C MET A 1 -9.69 7.81 16.57
N ALA A 2 -10.59 8.76 16.28
CA ALA A 2 -11.43 8.65 15.08
C ALA A 2 -10.54 8.80 13.83
N ILE A 3 -10.80 8.01 12.79
CA ILE A 3 -10.06 8.09 11.52
C ILE A 3 -10.39 9.43 10.85
N ARG A 4 -9.34 10.17 10.49
CA ARG A 4 -9.42 11.41 9.71
C ARG A 4 -9.54 11.08 8.22
N TRP A 5 -10.72 10.68 7.79
CA TRP A 5 -10.99 10.23 6.42
C TRP A 5 -10.68 11.29 5.35
N GLU A 6 -10.85 12.57 5.70
CA GLU A 6 -10.52 13.73 4.86
C GLU A 6 -9.03 13.90 4.61
N LYS A 7 -8.18 13.25 5.41
CA LYS A 7 -6.72 13.26 5.26
C LYS A 7 -6.17 12.03 4.52
N LEU A 8 -7.05 11.18 3.99
CA LEU A 8 -6.66 10.06 3.14
C LEU A 8 -6.79 10.46 1.66
N THR A 9 -5.86 10.01 0.82
CA THR A 9 -6.04 10.11 -0.65
C THR A 9 -7.25 9.30 -1.09
N VAL A 10 -7.79 9.59 -2.28
CA VAL A 10 -8.89 8.81 -2.87
C VAL A 10 -8.52 7.32 -2.92
N LYS A 11 -7.31 7.00 -3.38
CA LYS A 11 -6.82 5.61 -3.46
C LYS A 11 -6.70 4.93 -2.09
N SER A 12 -6.33 5.68 -1.05
CA SER A 12 -6.28 5.14 0.32
C SER A 12 -7.67 4.86 0.88
N ARG A 13 -8.66 5.72 0.56
CA ARG A 13 -10.07 5.48 0.91
C ARG A 13 -10.62 4.27 0.18
N GLU A 14 -10.37 4.16 -1.12
CA GLU A 14 -10.72 2.99 -1.94
C GLU A 14 -10.09 1.70 -1.39
N ALA A 15 -8.81 1.73 -0.99
CA ALA A 15 -8.12 0.57 -0.43
C ALA A 15 -8.74 0.11 0.90
N LEU A 16 -9.11 1.04 1.80
CA LEU A 16 -9.78 0.69 3.06
C LEU A 16 -11.19 0.17 2.84
N GLN A 17 -11.92 0.75 1.88
CA GLN A 17 -13.23 0.24 1.48
C GLN A 17 -13.11 -1.17 0.92
N ARG A 18 -12.21 -1.39 -0.03
CA ARG A 18 -11.94 -2.71 -0.62
C ARG A 18 -11.52 -3.71 0.46
N ALA A 19 -10.71 -3.32 1.43
CA ALA A 19 -10.35 -4.20 2.54
C ALA A 19 -11.58 -4.65 3.35
N SER A 20 -12.55 -3.74 3.59
CA SER A 20 -13.82 -4.09 4.25
C SER A 20 -14.66 -5.05 3.40
N GLU A 21 -14.66 -4.89 2.08
CA GLU A 21 -15.32 -5.79 1.15
C GLU A 21 -14.66 -7.17 1.17
N VAL A 22 -13.32 -7.25 1.11
CA VAL A 22 -12.56 -8.52 1.22
C VAL A 22 -12.90 -9.26 2.52
N ALA A 23 -12.94 -8.55 3.66
CA ALA A 23 -13.33 -9.17 4.94
C ALA A 23 -14.77 -9.71 4.91
N THR A 24 -15.69 -8.96 4.30
CA THR A 24 -17.10 -9.36 4.14
C THR A 24 -17.23 -10.58 3.23
N GLU A 25 -16.55 -10.58 2.08
CA GLU A 25 -16.50 -11.69 1.11
C GLU A 25 -15.97 -12.98 1.74
N ASN A 26 -14.99 -12.86 2.65
CA ASN A 26 -14.40 -14.00 3.35
C ASN A 26 -15.17 -14.41 4.62
N GLY A 27 -16.23 -13.68 4.99
CA GLY A 27 -17.02 -13.92 6.20
C GLY A 27 -16.25 -13.65 7.50
N ASN A 28 -15.22 -12.80 7.45
CA ASN A 28 -14.41 -12.47 8.61
C ASN A 28 -15.11 -11.37 9.45
N PRO A 29 -15.31 -11.57 10.76
CA PRO A 29 -16.04 -10.63 11.60
C PRO A 29 -15.24 -9.35 11.91
N GLU A 30 -13.92 -9.38 11.71
CA GLU A 30 -13.02 -8.25 11.96
C GLU A 30 -12.24 -7.86 10.70
N LEU A 31 -12.10 -6.56 10.51
CA LEU A 31 -11.25 -5.98 9.50
C LEU A 31 -9.80 -5.89 10.02
N LEU A 32 -8.99 -6.84 9.58
CA LEU A 32 -7.57 -7.01 9.91
C LEU A 32 -6.62 -6.34 8.89
N PRO A 33 -5.34 -6.06 9.28
CA PRO A 33 -4.29 -5.59 8.37
C PRO A 33 -4.08 -6.46 7.13
N LEU A 34 -4.35 -7.77 7.24
CA LEU A 34 -4.23 -8.71 6.14
C LEU A 34 -5.20 -8.40 4.98
N HIS A 35 -6.43 -7.95 5.28
CA HIS A 35 -7.37 -7.54 4.23
C HIS A 35 -6.91 -6.26 3.53
N LEU A 36 -6.30 -5.33 4.28
CA LEU A 36 -5.71 -4.13 3.69
C LEU A 36 -4.53 -4.50 2.77
N LEU A 37 -3.67 -5.44 3.20
CA LEU A 37 -2.60 -5.94 2.34
C LEU A 37 -3.14 -6.53 1.03
N VAL A 38 -4.19 -7.37 1.11
CA VAL A 38 -4.84 -7.93 -0.08
C VAL A 38 -5.43 -6.84 -0.97
N ALA A 39 -6.17 -5.89 -0.42
CA ALA A 39 -6.74 -4.78 -1.17
C ALA A 39 -5.67 -3.95 -1.91
N LEU A 40 -4.53 -3.67 -1.26
CA LEU A 40 -3.41 -2.95 -1.87
C LEU A 40 -2.73 -3.75 -3.00
N LEU A 41 -2.72 -5.08 -2.90
CA LEU A 41 -2.12 -5.97 -3.92
C LEU A 41 -3.07 -6.26 -5.09
N GLU A 42 -4.39 -6.19 -4.87
CA GLU A 42 -5.40 -6.35 -5.91
C GLU A 42 -5.50 -5.13 -6.84
N ASP A 43 -5.16 -3.94 -6.36
CA ASP A 43 -5.05 -2.74 -7.18
C ASP A 43 -3.84 -2.82 -8.12
N LYS A 44 -4.03 -3.50 -9.26
CA LYS A 44 -3.04 -3.63 -10.33
C LYS A 44 -2.70 -2.31 -11.01
N GLU A 45 -3.55 -1.30 -10.85
CA GLU A 45 -3.29 0.02 -11.41
C GLU A 45 -2.46 0.86 -10.45
N GLY A 46 -2.55 0.60 -9.15
CA GLY A 46 -1.83 1.27 -8.08
C GLY A 46 -0.29 1.14 -8.13
N ILE A 47 0.38 2.04 -7.41
CA ILE A 47 1.84 2.12 -7.30
C ILE A 47 2.47 0.96 -6.50
N ILE A 48 1.67 0.24 -5.72
CA ILE A 48 2.14 -0.81 -4.81
C ILE A 48 2.78 -1.98 -5.57
N VAL A 49 2.15 -2.45 -6.65
CA VAL A 49 2.66 -3.56 -7.46
C VAL A 49 4.01 -3.21 -8.11
N PRO A 50 4.18 -2.05 -8.78
CA PRO A 50 5.48 -1.58 -9.25
C PRO A 50 6.55 -1.49 -8.16
N VAL A 51 6.21 -0.91 -6.99
CA VAL A 51 7.14 -0.78 -5.84
C VAL A 51 7.65 -2.16 -5.40
N LEU A 52 6.75 -3.13 -5.25
CA LEU A 52 7.10 -4.49 -4.84
C LEU A 52 7.95 -5.21 -5.91
N ARG A 53 7.65 -5.03 -7.19
CA ARG A 53 8.47 -5.60 -8.28
C ARG A 53 9.86 -4.98 -8.33
N GLN A 54 9.98 -3.69 -8.08
CA GLN A 54 11.27 -2.98 -8.09
C GLN A 54 12.25 -3.52 -7.04
N ILE A 55 11.74 -3.99 -5.90
CA ILE A 55 12.55 -4.62 -4.85
C ILE A 55 12.74 -6.13 -5.04
N GLY A 56 12.32 -6.68 -6.18
CA GLY A 56 12.45 -8.10 -6.50
C GLY A 56 11.42 -9.01 -5.80
N ALA A 57 10.40 -8.45 -5.15
CA ALA A 57 9.29 -9.24 -4.63
C ALA A 57 8.40 -9.71 -5.80
N ALA A 58 7.65 -10.79 -5.59
CA ALA A 58 6.65 -11.30 -6.53
C ALA A 58 5.25 -10.99 -6.00
N PRO A 59 4.60 -9.86 -6.41
CA PRO A 59 3.31 -9.44 -5.86
C PRO A 59 2.22 -10.49 -6.00
N GLU A 60 2.21 -11.25 -7.10
CA GLU A 60 1.24 -12.31 -7.36
C GLU A 60 1.37 -13.46 -6.35
N LYS A 61 2.62 -13.83 -6.01
CA LYS A 61 2.90 -14.84 -4.98
C LYS A 61 2.54 -14.32 -3.58
N LEU A 62 2.81 -13.05 -3.31
CA LEU A 62 2.45 -12.40 -2.05
C LEU A 62 0.93 -12.32 -1.88
N LEU A 63 0.20 -11.97 -2.94
CA LEU A 63 -1.26 -11.95 -2.96
C LEU A 63 -1.83 -13.35 -2.73
N SER A 64 -1.33 -14.35 -3.45
CA SER A 64 -1.74 -15.75 -3.24
C SER A 64 -1.49 -16.21 -1.80
N SER A 65 -0.33 -15.89 -1.22
CA SER A 65 0.00 -16.26 0.16
C SER A 65 -0.89 -15.52 1.17
N SER A 66 -1.20 -14.26 0.90
CA SER A 66 -2.11 -13.45 1.74
C SER A 66 -3.54 -14.01 1.72
N ASN A 67 -4.03 -14.42 0.55
CA ASN A 67 -5.34 -15.07 0.42
C ASN A 67 -5.39 -16.41 1.16
N SER A 68 -4.33 -17.22 1.10
CA SER A 68 -4.25 -18.45 1.90
C SER A 68 -4.28 -18.20 3.42
N GLU A 69 -3.70 -17.09 3.89
CA GLU A 69 -3.81 -16.70 5.30
C GLU A 69 -5.21 -16.16 5.65
N LEU A 70 -5.89 -15.47 4.73
CA LEU A 70 -7.29 -15.04 4.93
C LEU A 70 -8.23 -16.23 5.10
N GLU A 71 -8.04 -17.29 4.30
CA GLU A 71 -8.86 -18.50 4.37
C GLU A 71 -8.79 -19.20 5.74
N ARG A 72 -7.69 -19.00 6.47
CA ARG A 72 -7.44 -19.56 7.81
C ARG A 72 -8.08 -18.75 8.93
N LEU A 73 -8.54 -17.53 8.65
CA LEU A 73 -9.17 -16.69 9.66
C LEU A 73 -10.53 -17.25 10.10
N PRO A 74 -10.96 -16.96 11.35
CA PRO A 74 -12.31 -17.28 11.79
C PRO A 74 -13.37 -16.71 10.86
N LYS A 75 -14.40 -17.51 10.59
CA LYS A 75 -15.55 -17.14 9.76
C LYS A 75 -16.83 -17.20 10.58
N VAL A 76 -17.71 -16.23 10.40
CA VAL A 76 -19.02 -16.18 11.05
C VAL A 76 -20.11 -16.42 10.00
N SER A 77 -20.99 -17.38 10.27
CA SER A 77 -22.17 -17.63 9.44
C SER A 77 -23.39 -16.92 10.04
N GLY A 78 -24.21 -16.29 9.20
CA GLY A 78 -25.54 -15.82 9.61
C GLY A 78 -25.66 -14.33 10.01
N GLY A 79 -24.71 -13.47 9.65
CA GLY A 79 -24.83 -12.03 9.85
C GLY A 79 -24.28 -11.24 8.68
N SER A 80 -25.13 -10.45 8.01
CA SER A 80 -24.73 -9.37 7.10
C SER A 80 -24.24 -8.15 7.88
N THR A 81 -23.39 -8.38 8.87
CA THR A 81 -22.82 -7.32 9.71
C THR A 81 -21.52 -6.84 9.08
N GLN A 82 -21.37 -5.52 8.95
CA GLN A 82 -20.09 -4.95 8.56
C GLN A 82 -18.98 -5.39 9.53
N PRO A 83 -17.81 -5.80 9.03
CA PRO A 83 -16.71 -6.23 9.87
C PRO A 83 -16.24 -5.08 10.75
N ALA A 84 -16.01 -5.37 12.04
CA ALA A 84 -15.52 -4.38 12.98
C ALA A 84 -14.02 -4.13 12.75
N MET A 85 -13.57 -2.87 12.82
CA MET A 85 -12.14 -2.57 12.66
C MET A 85 -11.33 -3.12 13.84
N SER A 86 -10.31 -3.93 13.54
CA SER A 86 -9.40 -4.45 14.56
C SER A 86 -8.48 -3.36 15.12
N SER A 87 -8.00 -3.57 16.35
CA SER A 87 -7.00 -2.71 16.97
C SER A 87 -5.68 -2.68 16.21
N ALA A 88 -5.32 -3.81 15.57
CA ALA A 88 -4.13 -3.92 14.72
C ALA A 88 -4.24 -3.05 13.46
N LEU A 89 -5.41 -3.04 12.80
CA LEU A 89 -5.64 -2.16 11.66
C LEU A 89 -5.69 -0.68 12.07
N GLN A 90 -6.34 -0.36 13.19
CA GLN A 90 -6.33 1.01 13.71
C GLN A 90 -4.90 1.50 13.95
N LYS A 91 -4.04 0.65 14.53
CA LYS A 91 -2.62 0.94 14.71
C LYS A 91 -1.90 1.14 13.37
N ALA A 92 -2.21 0.35 12.34
CA ALA A 92 -1.64 0.52 11.00
C ALA A 92 -2.00 1.90 10.42
N ILE A 93 -3.26 2.32 10.53
CA ILE A 93 -3.72 3.62 10.06
C ILE A 93 -3.01 4.74 10.82
N ASP A 94 -2.91 4.64 12.15
CA ASP A 94 -2.20 5.63 12.97
C ASP A 94 -0.69 5.72 12.60
N LEU A 95 -0.06 4.59 12.28
CA LEU A 95 1.31 4.56 11.78
C LEU A 95 1.43 5.18 10.39
N ALA A 96 0.46 4.97 9.50
CA ALA A 96 0.44 5.58 8.18
C ALA A 96 0.37 7.12 8.25
N PHE A 97 -0.42 7.66 9.19
CA PHE A 97 -0.40 9.09 9.49
C PHE A 97 0.98 9.60 9.90
N LYS A 98 1.68 8.85 10.77
CA LYS A 98 3.06 9.21 11.16
C LYS A 98 4.02 9.14 9.98
N GLN A 99 3.86 8.18 9.06
CA GLN A 99 4.68 8.12 7.85
C GLN A 99 4.45 9.33 6.96
N ALA A 100 3.20 9.74 6.74
CA ALA A 100 2.88 10.95 5.99
C ALA A 100 3.50 12.20 6.62
N GLU A 101 3.41 12.34 7.95
CA GLU A 101 4.07 13.44 8.69
C GLU A 101 5.60 13.43 8.49
N ASN A 102 6.23 12.26 8.58
CA ASN A 102 7.67 12.10 8.36
C ASN A 102 8.08 12.50 6.94
N PHE A 103 7.23 12.22 5.95
CA PHE A 103 7.47 12.58 4.54
C PHE A 103 7.06 14.02 4.23
N LYS A 104 6.49 14.72 5.23
CA LYS A 104 5.94 16.08 5.11
C LYS A 104 4.87 16.16 4.02
N ASP A 105 4.04 15.12 3.99
CA ASP A 105 2.88 14.99 3.13
C ASP A 105 1.62 15.48 3.83
N GLU A 106 0.69 16.06 3.06
CA GLU A 106 -0.55 16.62 3.59
C GLU A 106 -1.67 15.57 3.67
N TYR A 107 -1.56 14.49 2.89
CA TYR A 107 -2.49 13.35 2.88
C TYR A 107 -1.74 12.02 3.01
N VAL A 108 -2.43 11.03 3.58
CA VAL A 108 -1.98 9.65 3.66
C VAL A 108 -2.34 8.96 2.35
N SER A 109 -1.32 8.69 1.52
CA SER A 109 -1.38 7.84 0.32
C SER A 109 -1.21 6.35 0.63
N VAL A 110 -1.48 5.50 -0.37
CA VAL A 110 -1.40 4.03 -0.24
C VAL A 110 0.00 3.52 0.12
N GLU A 111 1.06 4.26 -0.20
CA GLU A 111 2.43 3.90 0.15
C GLU A 111 2.70 4.04 1.65
N HIS A 112 2.04 5.00 2.32
CA HIS A 112 2.10 5.15 3.77
C HIS A 112 1.39 4.00 4.47
N LEU A 113 0.26 3.54 3.92
CA LEU A 113 -0.45 2.36 4.40
C LEU A 113 0.43 1.11 4.25
N LEU A 114 1.06 0.92 3.10
CA LEU A 114 2.01 -0.19 2.88
C LEU A 114 3.18 -0.15 3.88
N LEU A 115 3.82 1.01 4.06
CA LEU A 115 4.90 1.17 5.03
C LEU A 115 4.44 0.86 6.46
N ALA A 116 3.25 1.30 6.84
CA ALA A 116 2.69 1.02 8.15
C ALA A 116 2.48 -0.48 8.41
N LEU A 117 2.08 -1.26 7.40
CA LEU A 117 1.94 -2.71 7.50
C LEU A 117 3.28 -3.40 7.83
N THR A 118 4.43 -2.78 7.51
CA THR A 118 5.75 -3.32 7.87
C THR A 118 6.15 -3.09 9.33
N GLN A 119 5.34 -2.37 10.12
CA GLN A 119 5.67 -1.88 11.47
C GLN A 119 4.70 -2.38 12.57
N LEU A 120 3.92 -3.43 12.29
CA LEU A 120 2.90 -3.95 13.21
C LEU A 120 3.42 -4.90 14.30
N GLY A 121 4.68 -5.29 14.26
CA GLY A 121 5.31 -6.27 15.16
C GLY A 121 5.11 -7.71 14.66
N ARG A 122 4.30 -8.50 15.39
CA ARG A 122 4.08 -9.93 15.12
C ARG A 122 2.83 -10.20 14.27
N ASP A 123 2.43 -9.24 13.44
CA ASP A 123 1.22 -9.35 12.62
C ASP A 123 1.45 -10.23 11.37
N PRO A 124 0.47 -11.06 10.96
CA PRO A 124 0.58 -11.89 9.75
C PRO A 124 0.90 -11.09 8.48
N ALA A 125 0.32 -9.90 8.30
CA ALA A 125 0.58 -9.07 7.12
C ALA A 125 2.06 -8.62 7.05
N GLN A 126 2.63 -8.24 8.20
CA GLN A 126 4.05 -7.90 8.28
C GLN A 126 4.94 -9.10 7.97
N ASN A 127 4.60 -10.29 8.50
CA ASN A 127 5.39 -11.49 8.28
C ASN A 127 5.40 -11.90 6.81
N LEU A 128 4.27 -11.77 6.11
CA LEU A 128 4.16 -12.01 4.68
C LEU A 128 5.02 -11.02 3.87
N LEU A 129 4.91 -9.71 4.16
CA LEU A 129 5.74 -8.68 3.54
C LEU A 129 7.23 -8.97 3.74
N LYS A 130 7.65 -9.27 4.98
CA LYS A 130 9.04 -9.61 5.31
C LYS A 130 9.52 -10.86 4.56
N SER A 131 8.68 -11.89 4.46
CA SER A 131 9.00 -13.14 3.75
C SER A 131 9.12 -12.94 2.23
N ALA A 132 8.45 -11.93 1.68
CA ALA A 132 8.57 -11.51 0.30
C ALA A 132 9.75 -10.55 0.03
N GLY A 133 10.56 -10.21 1.05
CA GLY A 133 11.64 -9.23 0.94
C GLY A 133 11.17 -7.77 1.01
N ALA A 134 9.87 -7.53 1.21
CA ALA A 134 9.27 -6.21 1.35
C ALA A 134 9.44 -5.66 2.77
N THR A 135 10.70 -5.41 3.14
CA THR A 135 11.06 -4.71 4.38
C THR A 135 10.81 -3.22 4.25
N GLN A 136 10.68 -2.51 5.38
CA GLN A 136 10.53 -1.05 5.39
C GLN A 136 11.61 -0.37 4.54
N ASP A 137 12.88 -0.71 4.77
CA ASP A 137 14.00 -0.08 4.07
C ASP A 137 13.97 -0.34 2.55
N ALA A 138 13.64 -1.57 2.15
CA ALA A 138 13.52 -1.92 0.73
C ALA A 138 12.40 -1.11 0.06
N ILE A 139 11.22 -1.02 0.70
CA ILE A 139 10.08 -0.25 0.19
C ILE A 139 10.44 1.23 0.09
N LEU A 140 11.10 1.81 1.10
CA LEU A 140 11.56 3.21 1.07
C LEU A 140 12.52 3.49 -0.08
N GLN A 141 13.45 2.58 -0.35
CA GLN A 141 14.39 2.70 -1.48
C GLN A 141 13.66 2.69 -2.82
N ALA A 142 12.69 1.79 -3.01
CA ALA A 142 11.90 1.76 -4.24
C ALA A 142 10.98 2.98 -4.40
N LEU A 143 10.34 3.44 -3.31
CA LEU A 143 9.51 4.64 -3.34
C LEU A 143 10.33 5.88 -3.72
N THR A 144 11.57 6.00 -3.24
CA THR A 144 12.46 7.10 -3.63
C THR A 144 12.70 7.16 -5.14
N GLN A 145 12.69 6.01 -5.83
CA GLN A 145 12.88 5.96 -7.28
C GLN A 145 11.60 6.27 -8.06
N ILE A 146 10.44 5.80 -7.58
CA ILE A 146 9.17 5.94 -8.29
C ILE A 146 8.52 7.31 -8.03
N ARG A 147 8.48 7.72 -6.75
CA ARG A 147 7.90 8.98 -6.31
C ARG A 147 8.89 10.15 -6.45
N GLY A 148 10.19 9.88 -6.36
CA GLY A 148 11.22 10.92 -6.34
C GLY A 148 11.05 11.84 -5.13
N SER A 149 11.15 13.14 -5.37
CA SER A 149 10.97 14.19 -4.35
C SER A 149 9.55 14.77 -4.30
N GLN A 150 8.59 14.16 -5.00
CA GLN A 150 7.22 14.68 -5.03
C GLN A 150 6.57 14.52 -3.65
N LYS A 151 5.71 15.46 -3.28
CA LYS A 151 4.92 15.39 -2.05
C LYS A 151 3.46 15.11 -2.38
N VAL A 152 2.78 14.47 -1.43
CA VAL A 152 1.35 14.22 -1.49
C VAL A 152 0.63 15.44 -0.89
N THR A 153 0.40 16.45 -1.74
CA THR A 153 -0.25 17.72 -1.35
C THR A 153 -1.69 17.84 -1.86
N ASP A 154 -2.22 16.81 -2.50
CA ASP A 154 -3.61 16.75 -2.96
C ASP A 154 -4.18 15.34 -2.74
N GLU A 155 -5.48 15.17 -2.97
CA GLU A 155 -6.19 13.90 -2.73
C GLU A 155 -5.92 12.82 -3.79
N ASN A 156 -5.33 13.16 -4.95
CA ASN A 156 -5.13 12.26 -6.08
C ASN A 156 -3.67 12.21 -6.60
N PRO A 157 -2.66 12.06 -5.73
CA PRO A 157 -1.26 12.05 -6.15
C PRO A 157 -0.91 10.79 -6.96
N GLU A 158 -1.55 9.64 -6.66
CA GLU A 158 -1.17 8.36 -7.25
C GLU A 158 -1.45 8.29 -8.76
N ALA A 159 -2.50 8.99 -9.22
CA ALA A 159 -2.81 9.10 -10.65
C ALA A 159 -1.68 9.81 -11.43
N LYS A 160 -0.98 10.75 -10.80
CA LYS A 160 0.16 11.45 -11.41
C LYS A 160 1.38 10.54 -11.53
N TYR A 161 1.64 9.71 -10.51
CA TYR A 161 2.72 8.73 -10.55
C TYR A 161 2.50 7.70 -11.66
N GLN A 162 1.28 7.16 -11.77
CA GLN A 162 0.90 6.20 -12.81
C GLN A 162 1.06 6.78 -14.22
N ALA A 163 0.68 8.05 -14.42
CA ALA A 163 0.85 8.72 -15.71
C ALA A 163 2.33 8.84 -16.10
N LEU A 164 3.22 9.13 -15.15
CA LEU A 164 4.66 9.20 -15.39
C LEU A 164 5.24 7.82 -15.71
N GLU A 165 4.88 6.78 -14.96
CA GLU A 165 5.36 5.42 -15.22
C GLU A 165 4.88 4.88 -16.58
N ARG A 166 3.59 5.07 -16.91
CA ARG A 166 2.97 4.50 -18.11
C ARG A 166 3.29 5.29 -19.39
N TYR A 167 3.46 6.61 -19.30
CA TYR A 167 3.51 7.48 -20.47
C TYR A 167 4.70 8.43 -20.52
N ALA A 168 5.48 8.59 -19.43
CA ALA A 168 6.66 9.43 -19.45
C ALA A 168 7.93 8.60 -19.58
N LYS A 169 8.81 9.04 -20.47
CA LYS A 169 10.18 8.54 -20.53
C LYS A 169 11.02 9.43 -19.61
N ASP A 170 11.60 8.88 -18.55
CA ASP A 170 12.44 9.64 -17.63
C ASP A 170 13.76 10.03 -18.31
N LEU A 171 13.79 11.23 -18.89
CA LEU A 171 14.97 11.78 -19.56
C LEU A 171 16.11 12.06 -18.57
N THR A 172 15.82 12.35 -17.31
CA THR A 172 16.82 12.55 -16.25
C THR A 172 17.56 11.27 -15.92
N GLU A 173 16.84 10.15 -15.80
CA GLU A 173 17.44 8.83 -15.59
C GLU A 173 18.27 8.40 -16.82
N LEU A 174 17.79 8.66 -18.03
CA LEU A 174 18.52 8.39 -19.26
C LEU A 174 19.78 9.25 -19.40
N ALA A 175 19.74 10.51 -18.99
CA ALA A 175 20.90 11.39 -18.96
C ALA A 175 21.95 10.88 -17.95
N ARG A 176 21.53 10.45 -16.76
CA ARG A 176 22.43 9.85 -15.75
C ARG A 176 23.06 8.54 -16.27
N LYS A 177 22.36 7.78 -17.09
CA LYS A 177 22.86 6.55 -17.75
C LYS A 177 23.68 6.83 -19.02
N GLY A 178 23.91 8.09 -19.40
CA GLY A 178 24.64 8.47 -20.61
C GLY A 178 23.93 8.09 -21.91
N LYS A 179 22.61 7.87 -21.86
CA LYS A 179 21.78 7.43 -23.00
C LYS A 179 20.99 8.59 -23.65
N LEU A 180 21.26 9.83 -23.28
CA LEU A 180 20.74 11.00 -23.98
C LEU A 180 21.76 11.51 -24.98
N ASP A 181 21.33 11.72 -26.23
CA ASP A 181 22.15 12.46 -27.19
C ASP A 181 22.28 13.93 -26.74
N PRO A 182 23.50 14.50 -26.74
CA PRO A 182 23.69 15.91 -26.43
C PRO A 182 23.09 16.77 -27.55
N VAL A 183 22.11 17.60 -27.18
CA VAL A 183 21.52 18.60 -28.07
C VAL A 183 22.38 19.87 -28.01
N ILE A 184 22.81 20.38 -29.16
CA ILE A 184 23.58 21.63 -29.31
C ILE A 184 22.61 22.78 -29.60
#